data_AF-A0A1B6EQP5-F1
#
_entry.id   AF-A0A1B6EQP5-F1
#
_cell.length_a   1.000
_cell.length_b   1.000
_cell.length_c   1.000
_cell.angle_alpha   90.00
_cell.angle_beta   90.00
_cell.angle_gamma   90.00
#
_symmetry.space_group_name_H-M   'P 1'
#
loop_
_entity.id
_entity.type
_entity.pdbx_description
1 polymer ?
#
loop_
_entity_poly.entity_id
_entity_poly.type
_entity_poly.pdbx_seq_one_letter_code
_entity_poly.pdbx_strand_id
1 'polypeptide(L)'
;STIVTNFRGEHLVSEDLEFTSCLVRVECAYKRNQNGEIEFISLIVKAPLQGSYTNMLDKEECKEKYFFYNIVPKLSNLYSVDFPKTFDCGNPSVIVMEDLNSMGFKVPKSTDLLDFEHC
;
A
#
# COMPACT_ATOMS: atom_id res chain seq x y z
N SER A 1 -5.79 23.22 -8.86
CA SER A 1 -6.54 22.03 -8.45
C SER A 1 -5.85 20.82 -9.03
N THR A 2 -5.63 19.77 -8.24
CA THR A 2 -4.97 18.56 -8.74
C THR A 2 -5.92 17.75 -9.62
N ILE A 3 -5.49 17.42 -10.83
CA ILE A 3 -6.25 16.62 -11.79
C ILE A 3 -5.39 15.40 -12.15
N VAL A 4 -5.92 14.20 -11.89
CA VAL A 4 -5.33 12.95 -12.37
C VAL A 4 -5.63 12.82 -13.85
N THR A 5 -4.60 12.72 -14.68
CA THR A 5 -4.73 12.63 -16.14
C THR A 5 -4.68 11.20 -16.65
N ASN A 6 -3.95 10.33 -15.95
CA ASN A 6 -3.87 8.91 -16.25
C ASN A 6 -3.47 8.14 -15.00
N PHE A 7 -3.86 6.87 -14.91
CA PHE A 7 -3.38 5.97 -13.87
C PHE A 7 -3.31 4.52 -14.37
N ARG A 8 -2.44 3.73 -13.75
CA ARG A 8 -2.32 2.28 -13.99
C ARG A 8 -2.15 1.55 -12.66
N GLY A 9 -2.82 0.41 -12.53
CA GLY A 9 -2.63 -0.53 -11.43
C GLY A 9 -1.87 -1.78 -11.89
N GLU A 10 -1.01 -2.31 -11.03
CA GLU A 10 -0.32 -3.59 -11.19
C GLU A 10 -0.37 -4.38 -9.88
N HIS A 11 -0.78 -5.65 -9.93
CA HIS A 11 -0.70 -6.55 -8.78
C HIS A 11 0.76 -6.89 -8.48
N LEU A 12 1.17 -6.74 -7.22
CA LEU A 12 2.54 -6.97 -6.79
C LEU A 12 2.81 -8.37 -6.27
N VAL A 13 1.73 -9.11 -6.00
CA VAL A 13 1.77 -10.43 -5.39
C VAL A 13 0.98 -11.37 -6.30
N SER A 14 1.46 -12.60 -6.48
CA SER A 14 0.73 -13.63 -7.21
C SER A 14 -0.55 -14.00 -6.44
N GLU A 15 -1.62 -14.36 -7.16
CA GLU A 15 -2.92 -14.74 -6.57
C GLU A 15 -2.77 -15.81 -5.47
N ASP A 16 -1.80 -16.72 -5.60
CA ASP A 16 -1.51 -17.80 -4.63
C ASP A 16 -1.04 -17.33 -3.24
N LEU A 17 -0.69 -16.05 -3.09
CA LEU A 17 -0.25 -15.43 -1.84
C LEU A 17 -1.21 -14.34 -1.34
N GLU A 18 -2.21 -13.97 -2.13
CA GLU A 18 -3.25 -13.03 -1.70
C GLU A 18 -4.23 -13.80 -0.80
N PHE A 19 -3.85 -14.05 0.46
CA PHE A 19 -4.70 -14.81 1.38
C PHE A 19 -5.82 -13.95 1.98
N THR A 20 -5.49 -12.72 2.36
CA THR A 20 -6.41 -11.83 3.10
C THR A 20 -6.55 -10.45 2.48
N SER A 21 -5.62 -10.07 1.60
CA SER A 21 -5.56 -8.75 0.99
C SER A 21 -4.82 -8.79 -0.33
N CYS A 22 -5.26 -7.97 -1.29
CA CYS A 22 -4.51 -7.68 -2.49
C CYS A 22 -3.54 -6.51 -2.26
N LEU A 23 -2.40 -6.55 -2.95
CA LEU A 23 -1.40 -5.48 -2.92
C LEU A 23 -1.17 -4.99 -4.35
N VAL A 24 -1.53 -3.74 -4.61
CA VAL A 24 -1.52 -3.14 -5.94
C VAL A 24 -0.60 -1.93 -5.94
N ARG A 25 0.36 -1.87 -6.87
CA ARG A 25 1.06 -0.63 -7.20
C ARG A 25 0.18 0.20 -8.12
N VAL A 26 -0.05 1.46 -7.75
CA VAL A 26 -0.79 2.41 -8.56
C VAL A 26 0.16 3.53 -8.98
N GLU A 27 0.40 3.62 -10.28
CA GLU A 27 1.16 4.71 -10.90
C GLU A 27 0.17 5.75 -11.43
N CYS A 28 0.33 7.00 -10.99
CA CYS A 28 -0.54 8.11 -11.34
C CYS A 28 0.24 9.21 -12.04
N ALA A 29 -0.27 9.67 -13.18
CA ALA A 29 0.13 10.92 -13.81
C ALA A 29 -0.89 12.00 -13.45
N TYR A 30 -0.43 13.14 -12.94
CA TYR A 30 -1.30 14.23 -12.49
C TYR A 30 -0.74 15.61 -12.81
N LYS A 31 -1.60 16.62 -12.77
CA LYS A 31 -1.24 18.04 -12.88
C LYS A 31 -1.80 18.81 -11.70
N ARG A 32 -1.02 19.71 -11.08
CA ARG A 32 -1.51 20.54 -9.96
C ARG A 32 -2.45 21.67 -10.38
N ASN A 33 -2.47 22.02 -11.67
CA ASN A 33 -3.33 23.01 -12.31
C ASN A 33 -3.54 22.62 -13.80
N GLN A 34 -4.54 23.17 -14.49
CA GLN A 34 -4.86 22.82 -15.89
C GLN A 34 -3.68 23.00 -16.86
N ASN A 35 -2.85 24.03 -16.63
CA ASN A 35 -1.67 24.35 -17.43
C ASN A 35 -0.36 23.82 -16.83
N GLY A 36 -0.43 22.99 -15.78
CA GLY A 36 0.74 22.47 -15.11
C GLY A 36 1.47 21.40 -15.92
N GLU A 37 2.74 21.21 -15.59
CA GLU A 37 3.52 20.06 -16.03
C GLU A 37 2.92 18.76 -15.48
N ILE A 38 3.16 17.66 -16.20
CA ILE A 38 2.74 16.34 -15.77
C ILE A 38 3.74 15.84 -14.72
N GLU A 39 3.24 15.61 -13.51
CA GLU A 39 3.96 14.97 -12.42
C GLU A 39 3.55 13.49 -12.33
N PHE A 40 4.44 12.66 -11.81
CA PHE A 40 4.20 11.23 -11.61
C PHE A 40 4.36 10.87 -10.13
N ILE A 41 3.53 9.96 -9.66
CA ILE A 41 3.64 9.37 -8.33
C ILE A 41 3.33 7.87 -8.41
N SER A 42 4.09 7.07 -7.67
CA SER A 42 3.79 5.65 -7.45
C SER A 42 3.36 5.45 -6.00
N LEU A 43 2.28 4.69 -5.81
CA LEU A 43 1.68 4.40 -4.53
C LEU A 43 1.46 2.90 -4.38
N ILE A 44 1.50 2.41 -3.15
CA ILE A 44 1.11 1.05 -2.79
C ILE A 44 -0.28 1.11 -2.18
N VAL A 45 -1.23 0.40 -2.77
CA VAL A 45 -2.59 0.24 -2.27
C VAL A 45 -2.75 -1.19 -1.76
N LYS A 46 -3.05 -1.33 -0.47
CA LYS A 46 -3.41 -2.60 0.14
C LYS A 46 -4.89 -2.59 0.51
N ALA A 47 -5.63 -3.57 0.03
CA ALA A 47 -7.07 -3.68 0.27
C ALA A 47 -7.45 -5.14 0.58
N PRO A 48 -8.49 -5.39 1.39
CA PRO A 48 -8.98 -6.74 1.63
C PRO A 48 -9.51 -7.37 0.33
N LEU A 49 -9.35 -8.68 0.19
CA LEU A 49 -10.00 -9.43 -0.88
C LEU A 49 -11.52 -9.48 -0.66
N GLN A 50 -12.30 -9.38 -1.74
CA GLN A 50 -13.75 -9.58 -1.66
C GLN A 50 -14.08 -11.04 -1.36
N GLY A 51 -14.90 -11.31 -0.33
CA GLY A 51 -15.36 -12.65 -0.01
C GLY A 51 -15.57 -12.92 1.49
N SER A 52 -15.66 -14.20 1.86
CA SER A 52 -16.01 -14.71 3.21
C SER A 52 -15.22 -14.11 4.38
N TYR A 53 -14.04 -13.55 4.12
CA TYR A 53 -13.13 -12.99 5.15
C TYR A 53 -13.40 -11.51 5.47
N THR A 54 -14.14 -10.77 4.63
CA THR A 54 -14.51 -9.37 4.92
C THR A 54 -15.33 -9.29 6.19
N ASN A 55 -16.23 -10.25 6.44
CA ASN A 55 -17.06 -10.30 7.64
C ASN A 55 -16.27 -10.45 8.96
N MET A 56 -15.06 -11.01 8.93
CA MET A 56 -14.17 -11.03 10.12
C MET A 56 -13.43 -9.69 10.27
N LEU A 57 -12.97 -9.10 9.17
CA LEU A 57 -12.31 -7.79 9.12
C LEU A 57 -13.26 -6.61 9.37
N ASP A 58 -14.57 -6.79 9.16
CA ASP A 58 -15.58 -5.78 9.45
C ASP A 58 -15.99 -5.81 10.93
N LYS A 59 -15.78 -6.95 11.62
CA LYS A 59 -16.04 -7.11 13.05
C LYS A 59 -14.86 -6.70 13.92
N GLU A 60 -13.64 -6.94 13.45
CA GLU A 60 -12.43 -6.45 14.09
C GLU A 60 -11.90 -5.28 13.26
N GLU A 61 -11.89 -4.07 13.82
CA GLU A 61 -11.27 -2.89 13.18
C GLU A 61 -9.96 -3.29 12.48
N CYS A 62 -9.71 -2.78 11.27
CA CYS A 62 -8.51 -3.11 10.50
C CYS A 62 -7.25 -2.71 11.29
N LYS A 63 -6.70 -3.67 12.05
CA LYS A 63 -5.58 -3.46 12.99
C LYS A 63 -4.36 -2.93 12.26
N GLU A 64 -4.15 -3.37 11.02
CA GLU A 64 -3.07 -2.90 10.17
C GLU A 64 -3.22 -1.42 9.83
N LYS A 65 -4.42 -0.96 9.41
CA LYS A 65 -4.67 0.46 9.17
C LYS A 65 -4.46 1.26 10.46
N TYR A 66 -5.01 0.80 11.58
CA TYR A 66 -4.80 1.47 12.87
C TYR A 66 -3.32 1.61 13.20
N PHE A 67 -2.53 0.54 13.02
CA PHE A 67 -1.09 0.53 13.26
C PHE A 67 -0.36 1.58 12.41
N PHE A 68 -0.57 1.56 11.09
CA PHE A 68 0.11 2.49 10.18
C PHE A 68 -0.28 3.95 10.38
N TYR A 69 -1.53 4.24 10.75
CA TYR A 69 -1.99 5.62 10.93
C TYR A 69 -1.77 6.18 12.34
N ASN A 70 -1.76 5.34 13.38
CA ASN A 70 -1.73 5.79 14.78
C ASN A 70 -0.47 5.40 15.55
N ILE A 71 0.20 4.30 15.16
CA ILE A 71 1.36 3.77 15.89
C ILE A 71 2.66 4.13 15.16
N VAL A 72 2.73 3.90 13.85
CA VAL A 72 3.92 4.20 13.04
C VAL A 72 4.39 5.66 13.17
N PRO A 73 3.53 6.70 13.14
CA PRO A 73 3.99 8.08 13.33
C PRO A 73 4.62 8.33 14.70
N LYS A 74 4.13 7.65 15.76
CA LYS A 74 4.68 7.75 17.11
C LYS A 74 6.04 7.05 17.20
N LEU A 75 6.18 5.89 16.55
CA LEU A 75 7.45 5.16 16.47
C LEU A 75 8.49 5.95 15.69
N SER A 76 8.10 6.52 14.55
CA SER A 76 8.98 7.37 13.72
C SER A 76 9.55 8.52 14.54
N ASN A 77 8.69 9.23 15.30
CA ASN A 77 9.11 10.32 16.16
C ASN A 77 9.98 9.86 17.34
N LEU A 78 9.62 8.74 17.99
CA LEU A 78 10.34 8.25 19.17
C LEU A 78 11.75 7.76 18.83
N TYR A 79 11.91 7.07 17.70
CA TYR A 79 13.17 6.42 17.31
C TYR A 79 13.93 7.16 16.21
N SER A 80 13.39 8.27 15.69
CA SER A 80 13.96 9.01 14.56
C SER A 80 14.22 8.10 13.35
N VAL A 81 13.27 7.22 13.06
CA VAL A 81 13.33 6.28 11.93
C VAL A 81 12.29 6.66 10.89
N ASP A 82 12.66 6.55 9.62
CA ASP A 82 11.76 6.81 8.50
C ASP A 82 10.93 5.56 8.20
N PHE A 83 9.61 5.74 8.19
CA PHE A 83 8.65 4.76 7.71
C PHE A 83 8.00 5.26 6.41
N PRO A 84 7.51 4.36 5.53
CA PRO A 84 6.75 4.78 4.35
C PRO A 84 5.60 5.71 4.74
N LYS A 85 5.43 6.81 4.01
CA LYS A 85 4.30 7.72 4.24
C LYS A 85 2.98 7.02 3.96
N THR A 86 1.97 7.31 4.77
CA THR A 86 0.60 6.84 4.60
C THR A 86 -0.29 7.97 4.09
N PHE A 87 -1.22 7.67 3.17
CA PHE A 87 -2.13 8.64 2.56
C PHE A 87 -3.58 8.25 2.83
N ASP A 88 -4.37 9.15 3.42
CA ASP A 88 -5.79 8.88 3.61
C ASP A 88 -6.54 8.84 2.27
N CYS A 89 -7.43 7.87 2.14
CA CYS A 89 -8.29 7.67 0.96
C CYS A 89 -9.78 7.61 1.32
N GLY A 90 -10.14 7.88 2.58
CA GLY A 90 -11.53 7.86 3.06
C GLY A 90 -12.14 6.46 3.22
N ASN A 91 -11.51 5.40 2.71
CA ASN A 91 -11.95 4.03 2.92
C ASN A 91 -11.28 3.44 4.19
N PRO A 92 -12.05 3.00 5.21
CA PRO A 92 -11.52 2.51 6.48
C PRO A 92 -10.79 1.16 6.38
N SER A 93 -10.97 0.40 5.31
CA SER A 93 -10.35 -0.93 5.14
C SER A 93 -9.18 -0.91 4.16
N VAL A 94 -8.87 0.25 3.55
CA VAL A 94 -7.78 0.41 2.58
C VAL A 94 -6.64 1.20 3.19
N ILE A 95 -5.43 0.76 2.88
CA ILE A 95 -4.19 1.44 3.25
C ILE A 95 -3.52 1.88 1.96
N VAL A 96 -3.21 3.18 1.87
CA VAL A 96 -2.42 3.74 0.77
C VAL A 96 -1.10 4.22 1.35
N MET A 97 0.00 3.78 0.75
CA MET A 97 1.35 4.04 1.21
C MET A 97 2.25 4.51 0.07
N GLU A 98 3.35 5.16 0.44
CA GLU A 98 4.46 5.49 -0.45
C GLU A 98 5.06 4.22 -1.06
N ASP A 99 5.32 4.26 -2.37
CA ASP A 99 6.06 3.19 -3.04
C ASP A 99 7.57 3.39 -2.87
N LEU A 100 8.18 2.51 -2.08
CA LEU A 100 9.61 2.50 -1.84
C LEU A 100 10.43 1.82 -2.95
N ASN A 101 9.81 1.42 -4.07
CA ASN A 101 10.53 0.74 -5.14
C ASN A 101 11.65 1.57 -5.76
N SER A 102 11.47 2.89 -5.84
CA SER A 102 12.51 3.84 -6.29
C SER A 102 13.74 3.85 -5.39
N MET A 103 13.60 3.44 -4.12
CA MET A 103 14.69 3.28 -3.15
C MET A 103 15.31 1.88 -3.16
N GLY A 104 14.89 1.01 -4.10
CA GLY A 104 15.42 -0.34 -4.25
C GLY A 104 14.69 -1.43 -3.45
N PHE A 105 13.64 -1.07 -2.69
CA PHE A 105 12.82 -2.05 -1.99
C PHE A 105 11.95 -2.83 -2.98
N LYS A 106 11.83 -4.14 -2.78
CA LYS A 106 11.06 -5.03 -3.64
C LYS A 106 10.07 -5.81 -2.82
N VAL A 107 8.90 -6.06 -3.40
CA VAL A 107 7.98 -7.06 -2.85
C VAL A 107 8.63 -8.44 -3.05
N PRO A 108 8.85 -9.21 -1.97
CA PRO A 108 9.46 -10.53 -2.08
C PRO A 108 8.56 -11.47 -2.86
N LYS A 109 9.16 -12.43 -3.60
CA LYS A 109 8.38 -13.47 -4.27
C LYS A 109 7.93 -14.51 -3.25
N SER A 110 6.90 -15.29 -3.59
CA SER A 110 6.42 -16.41 -2.76
C SER A 110 7.51 -17.40 -2.38
N THR A 111 8.41 -17.68 -3.31
CA THR A 111 9.58 -18.55 -3.11
C THR A 111 10.57 -18.00 -2.10
N ASP A 112 10.57 -16.69 -1.86
CA ASP A 112 11.55 -16.01 -1.00
C ASP A 112 11.03 -15.85 0.44
N LEU A 113 9.75 -16.17 0.69
CA LEU A 113 9.08 -16.05 2.00
C LEU A 113 9.20 -17.30 2.87
N LEU A 114 9.65 -18.41 2.29
CA LEU A 114 9.82 -19.69 2.97
C LEU A 114 11.25 -20.15 2.74
N ASP A 115 11.97 -20.41 3.83
CA ASP A 115 13.29 -20.99 3.78
C ASP A 115 13.19 -22.49 3.51
N PHE A 116 13.04 -22.83 2.23
CA PHE A 116 13.07 -24.22 1.78
C PHE A 116 14.50 -24.79 1.72
N GLU A 117 15.54 -23.97 1.88
CA GLU A 117 16.92 -24.47 1.93
C GLU A 117 17.22 -25.21 3.25
N HIS A 118 16.42 -24.93 4.30
CA HIS A 118 16.53 -25.58 5.60
C HIS A 118 15.38 -26.58 5.89
N CYS A 119 14.63 -27.02 4.87
CA CYS A 119 13.55 -28.00 4.98
C CYS A 119 13.90 -29.35 4.32
#